data_AF-B3TAR0-F1
#
_entry.id   AF-B3TAR0-F1
#
_cell.length_a   1.000
_cell.length_b   1.000
_cell.length_c   1.000
_cell.angle_alpha   90.00
_cell.angle_beta   90.00
_cell.angle_gamma   90.00
#
_symmetry.space_group_name_H-M   'P 1'
#
loop_
_entity.id
_entity.type
_entity.pdbx_description
1 polymer ?
#
loop_
_entity_poly.entity_id
_entity_poly.type
_entity_poly.pdbx_seq_one_letter_code
_entity_poly.pdbx_strand_id
1 'polypeptide(L)'
;MKERRIWVQVAKNFEPYIKLTEEGVQKELFDFDEPIVLSASELGKGKHKVGAEVFVSWNKHPYIEKNEERMHSKEIEIDIN
;
A
#
# COMPACT_ATOMS: atom_id res chain seq x y z
N MET A 1 25.91 -16.50 20.85
CA MET A 1 25.09 -16.75 19.63
C MET A 1 25.48 -15.69 18.60
N LYS A 2 25.71 -16.05 17.33
CA LYS A 2 25.95 -15.05 16.28
C LYS A 2 24.68 -14.22 16.08
N GLU A 3 24.81 -12.89 15.99
CA GLU A 3 23.70 -12.02 15.57
C GLU A 3 23.14 -12.54 14.25
N ARG A 4 21.84 -12.80 14.21
CA ARG A 4 21.10 -13.08 12.97
C ARG A 4 20.34 -11.81 12.63
N ARG A 5 20.63 -11.22 11.47
CA ARG A 5 19.87 -10.10 10.94
C ARG A 5 18.84 -10.64 9.96
N ILE A 6 17.63 -10.11 10.02
CA ILE A 6 16.51 -10.48 9.14
C ILE A 6 16.27 -9.29 8.24
N TRP A 7 16.23 -9.55 6.94
CA TRP A 7 15.90 -8.55 5.94
C TRP A 7 14.45 -8.74 5.53
N VAL A 8 13.65 -7.67 5.61
CA VAL A 8 12.25 -7.69 5.20
C VAL A 8 12.17 -7.25 3.75
N GLN A 9 11.53 -8.07 2.92
CA GLN A 9 11.14 -7.69 1.58
C GLN A 9 9.70 -7.19 1.62
N VAL A 10 9.48 -5.96 1.14
CA VAL A 10 8.16 -5.34 1.01
C VAL A 10 7.72 -5.46 -0.43
N ALA A 11 6.55 -6.03 -0.69
CA ALA A 11 5.97 -6.05 -2.03
C ALA A 11 4.88 -4.99 -2.11
N LYS A 12 5.13 -3.91 -2.86
CA LYS A 12 4.20 -2.79 -3.03
C LYS A 12 3.72 -2.76 -4.47
N ASN A 13 2.40 -2.79 -4.69
CA ASN A 13 1.82 -2.87 -6.03
C ASN A 13 2.43 -4.00 -6.89
N PHE A 14 2.68 -5.16 -6.27
CA PHE A 14 3.34 -6.35 -6.86
C PHE A 14 4.83 -6.20 -7.20
N GLU A 15 5.46 -5.07 -6.87
CA GLU A 15 6.89 -4.85 -7.04
C GLU A 15 7.66 -5.07 -5.73
N PRO A 16 8.74 -5.89 -5.74
CA PRO A 16 9.50 -6.18 -4.53
C PRO A 16 10.58 -5.12 -4.25
N TYR A 17 10.60 -4.64 -3.01
CA TYR A 17 11.56 -3.69 -2.48
C TYR A 17 12.29 -4.29 -1.28
N ILE A 18 13.61 -4.14 -1.25
CA ILE A 18 14.45 -4.47 -0.09
C ILE A 18 15.12 -3.18 0.37
N LYS A 19 14.78 -2.73 1.56
CA LYS A 19 15.36 -1.53 2.17
C LYS A 19 16.46 -1.93 3.14
N LEU A 20 17.49 -1.09 3.24
CA LEU A 20 18.68 -1.37 4.05
C LEU A 20 18.53 -0.99 5.53
N THR A 21 17.45 -0.30 5.89
CA THR A 21 17.16 0.11 7.27
C THR A 21 15.71 -0.16 7.63
N GLU A 22 15.44 -0.30 8.92
CA GLU A 22 14.09 -0.51 9.46
C GLU A 22 13.17 0.65 9.10
N GLU A 23 13.66 1.90 9.22
CA GLU A 23 12.90 3.10 8.86
C GLU A 23 12.55 3.12 7.37
N GLY A 24 13.43 2.59 6.51
CA GLY A 24 13.16 2.46 5.09
C GLY A 24 12.05 1.45 4.80
N VAL A 25 12.06 0.31 5.50
CA VAL A 25 11.00 -0.72 5.40
C VAL A 25 9.67 -0.15 5.87
N GLN A 26 9.66 0.52 7.02
CA GLN A 26 8.45 1.13 7.59
C GLN A 26 7.84 2.17 6.63
N LYS A 27 8.65 3.05 6.05
CA LYS A 27 8.19 4.04 5.07
C LYS A 27 7.61 3.40 3.81
N GLU A 28 8.17 2.28 3.36
CA GLU A 28 7.67 1.61 2.17
C GLU A 28 6.36 0.85 2.43
N LEU A 29 6.22 0.28 3.63
CA LEU A 29 5.08 -0.59 3.97
C LEU A 29 3.89 0.16 4.59
N PHE A 30 4.15 1.11 5.49
CA PHE A 30 3.12 1.74 6.34
C PHE A 30 2.99 3.26 6.13
N ASP A 31 4.10 3.97 5.93
CA ASP A 31 4.11 5.44 5.82
C ASP A 31 4.31 5.93 4.38
N PHE A 32 3.74 5.24 3.40
CA PHE A 32 3.89 5.61 2.00
C PHE A 32 2.91 6.70 1.56
N ASP A 33 3.34 7.49 0.59
CA ASP A 33 2.52 8.50 -0.09
C ASP A 33 2.62 8.26 -1.60
N GLU A 34 1.51 7.86 -2.23
CA GLU A 34 1.45 7.58 -3.67
C GLU A 34 0.29 8.32 -4.34
N PRO A 35 0.56 9.12 -5.40
CA PRO A 35 -0.49 9.77 -6.16
C PRO A 35 -1.20 8.75 -7.06
N ILE A 36 -2.51 8.62 -6.91
CA ILE A 36 -3.36 7.88 -7.84
C ILE A 36 -3.88 8.86 -8.90
N VAL A 37 -3.41 8.70 -10.13
CA VAL A 37 -3.85 9.53 -11.27
C VAL A 37 -4.94 8.78 -12.03
N LEU A 38 -6.11 9.39 -12.14
CA LEU A 38 -7.24 8.87 -12.92
C LEU A 38 -7.50 9.80 -14.10
N SER A 39 -7.53 9.25 -15.33
CA SER A 39 -7.86 10.06 -16.49
C SER A 39 -9.37 10.24 -16.62
N ALA A 40 -9.84 11.48 -16.74
CA ALA A 40 -11.24 11.78 -17.00
C ALA A 40 -11.76 11.11 -18.29
N SER A 41 -10.89 10.91 -19.28
CA SER A 41 -11.24 10.21 -20.52
C SER A 41 -11.55 8.72 -20.30
N GLU A 42 -10.95 8.09 -19.30
CA GLU A 42 -11.15 6.67 -18.98
C GLU A 42 -12.43 6.45 -18.17
N LEU A 43 -12.81 7.44 -17.35
CA LEU A 43 -14.05 7.43 -16.57
C LEU A 43 -15.28 7.73 -17.44
N GLY A 44 -15.12 8.58 -18.47
CA GLY A 44 -16.21 9.00 -19.34
C GLY A 44 -17.13 10.05 -18.71
N LYS A 45 -18.11 10.52 -19.47
CA LYS A 45 -18.99 11.62 -19.05
C LYS A 45 -20.02 11.17 -18.00
N GLY A 46 -20.33 12.08 -17.08
CA GLY A 46 -21.33 11.90 -16.04
C GLY A 46 -20.75 11.89 -14.62
N LYS A 47 -21.57 11.44 -13.68
CA LYS A 47 -21.26 11.42 -12.25
C LYS A 47 -20.58 10.11 -11.85
N HIS A 48 -19.43 10.24 -11.20
CA HIS A 48 -18.63 9.12 -10.70
C HIS A 48 -18.38 9.26 -9.21
N LYS A 49 -18.30 8.12 -8.52
CA LYS A 49 -17.82 8.06 -7.14
C LYS A 49 -16.43 7.46 -7.14
N VAL A 50 -15.49 8.17 -6.53
CA VAL A 50 -14.09 7.76 -6.42
C VAL A 50 -13.80 7.47 -4.96
N GLY A 51 -13.29 6.29 -4.68
CA GLY A 51 -12.77 5.88 -3.38
C GLY A 51 -11.42 5.19 -3.57
N ALA A 52 -10.60 5.22 -2.52
CA ALA A 52 -9.35 4.49 -2.47
C ALA A 52 -9.45 3.41 -1.40
N GLU A 53 -8.80 2.28 -1.66
CA GLU A 53 -8.66 1.19 -0.71
C GLU A 53 -7.18 0.87 -0.56
N VAL A 54 -6.73 0.72 0.68
CA VAL A 54 -5.38 0.29 1.01
C VAL A 54 -5.46 -1.05 1.70
N PHE A 55 -4.65 -2.00 1.22
CA PHE A 55 -4.53 -3.33 1.79
C PHE A 55 -3.07 -3.64 2.07
N VAL A 56 -2.79 -4.14 3.27
CA VAL A 56 -1.47 -4.60 3.67
C VAL A 56 -1.59 -5.97 4.35
N SER A 57 -0.65 -6.85 4.09
CA SER A 57 -0.61 -8.18 4.72
C SER A 57 0.82 -8.66 4.90
N TRP A 58 1.02 -9.50 5.91
CA TRP A 58 2.31 -10.14 6.15
C TRP A 58 2.11 -11.57 6.65
N ASN A 59 3.08 -12.42 6.32
CA ASN A 59 3.06 -13.83 6.69
C ASN A 59 3.61 -14.05 8.09
N LYS A 60 3.31 -15.23 8.64
CA LYS A 60 3.86 -15.69 9.91
C LYS A 60 5.38 -15.84 9.79
N HIS A 61 6.09 -15.30 10.76
CA HIS A 61 7.52 -15.50 10.98
C HIS A 61 7.74 -15.85 12.46
N PRO A 62 8.87 -16.48 12.86
CA PRO A 62 9.19 -16.69 14.27
C PRO A 62 9.09 -15.47 15.22
N TYR A 63 9.08 -14.25 14.68
CA TYR A 63 9.02 -12.99 15.45
C TYR A 63 7.71 -12.20 15.23
N ILE A 64 6.84 -12.60 14.30
CA ILE A 64 5.58 -11.91 14.02
C ILE A 64 4.51 -12.91 13.60
N GLU A 65 3.31 -12.77 14.16
CA GLU A 65 2.17 -13.56 13.69
C GLU A 65 1.65 -13.00 12.36
N LYS A 66 1.04 -13.88 11.57
CA LYS A 66 0.36 -13.48 10.33
C LYS A 66 -0.75 -12.48 10.69
N ASN A 67 -0.83 -11.39 9.94
CA ASN A 67 -2.00 -10.51 9.96
C ASN A 67 -2.19 -9.80 8.62
N GLU A 68 -3.34 -9.16 8.47
CA GLU A 68 -3.68 -8.28 7.35
C GLU A 68 -4.54 -7.11 7.85
N GLU A 69 -4.41 -5.97 7.20
CA GLU A 69 -5.18 -4.77 7.49
C GLU A 69 -5.71 -4.18 6.19
N ARG A 70 -6.95 -3.70 6.23
CA ARG A 70 -7.63 -3.11 5.08
C ARG A 70 -8.35 -1.83 5.50
N MET A 71 -8.09 -0.76 4.76
CA MET A 71 -8.69 0.54 5.02
C MET A 71 -9.33 1.08 3.74
N HIS A 72 -10.45 1.77 3.92
CA HIS A 72 -11.16 2.42 2.83
C HIS A 72 -11.19 3.92 3.10
N SER A 73 -10.90 4.71 2.08
CA SER A 73 -11.07 6.16 2.15
C SER A 73 -12.55 6.51 2.12
N LYS A 74 -12.86 7.76 2.49
CA LYS A 74 -14.16 8.34 2.15
C LYS A 74 -14.28 8.44 0.63
N GLU A 75 -15.46 8.14 0.11
CA GLU A 75 -15.78 8.35 -1.30
C GLU A 75 -16.02 9.84 -1.57
N ILE A 76 -15.60 10.29 -2.74
CA ILE A 76 -15.90 11.62 -3.29
C ILE A 76 -16.69 11.47 -4.58
N GLU A 77 -17.61 12.40 -4.84
CA GLU A 77 -18.36 12.46 -6.10
C GLU A 77 -17.70 13.48 -7.04
N ILE A 78 -17.48 13.09 -8.28
CA ILE A 78 -16.97 13.95 -9.35
C ILE A 78 -17.94 13.91 -10.54
N ASP A 79 -18.04 15.01 -11.28
CA ASP A 79 -18.89 15.13 -12.47
C ASP A 79 -18.03 15.54 -13.67
N ILE A 80 -18.10 14.76 -14.75
CA ILE A 80 -17.30 14.92 -15.96
C ILE A 80 -18.22 15.33 -17.12
N ASN A 81 -18.06 16.56 -17.61
CA ASN A 81 -18.87 17.15 -18.69
C ASN A 81 -18.50 16.68 -20.11
#